data_AF-A0A1X7N283-F1
#
_entry.id   AF-A0A1X7N283-F1
#
_cell.length_a   1.000
_cell.length_b   1.000
_cell.length_c   1.000
_cell.angle_alpha   90.00
_cell.angle_beta   90.00
_cell.angle_gamma   90.00
#
_symmetry.space_group_name_H-M   'P 1'
#
loop_
_entity.id
_entity.type
_entity.pdbx_description
1 polymer ?
#
loop_
_entity_poly.entity_id
_entity_poly.type
_entity_poly.pdbx_seq_one_letter_code
_entity_poly.pdbx_strand_id
1 'polypeptide(L)'
;MSVDEIMRRWPATIRVMIRHRMLCIGCPIGIFHTVADAAAAHAMEEAALTAELLAAMRSDPSADAPSAFEANAHNPEPREGEQSCA
;
A
#
# COMPACT_ATOMS: atom_id res chain seq x y z
N MET A 1 -3.76 2.23 14.64
CA MET A 1 -3.87 2.01 13.19
C MET A 1 -3.08 0.76 12.87
N SER A 2 -3.64 -0.15 12.08
CA SER A 2 -2.89 -1.32 11.64
C SER A 2 -1.90 -0.93 10.53
N VAL A 3 -0.87 -1.74 10.33
CA VAL A 3 0.07 -1.56 9.20
C VAL A 3 -0.64 -1.70 7.86
N ASP A 4 -1.66 -2.56 7.75
CA ASP A 4 -2.49 -2.67 6.54
C ASP A 4 -3.24 -1.36 6.25
N GLU A 5 -3.87 -0.77 7.26
CA GLU A 5 -4.59 0.50 7.13
C GLU A 5 -3.65 1.63 6.71
N ILE A 6 -2.45 1.68 7.31
CA ILE A 6 -1.40 2.64 6.92
C ILE A 6 -1.02 2.48 5.45
N MET A 7 -0.74 1.25 4.99
CA MET A 7 -0.32 0.99 3.61
C MET A 7 -1.43 1.27 2.59
N ARG A 8 -2.69 1.05 2.95
CA ARG A 8 -3.84 1.37 2.09
C ARG A 8 -4.05 2.86 1.94
N ARG A 9 -3.88 3.62 3.04
CA ARG A 9 -4.11 5.06 3.04
C ARG A 9 -2.92 5.86 2.51
N TRP A 10 -1.71 5.36 2.69
CA TRP A 10 -0.48 5.96 2.18
C TRP A 10 0.38 4.91 1.47
N PRO A 11 0.11 4.58 0.20
CA PRO A 11 0.88 3.61 -0.58
C PRO A 11 2.40 3.84 -0.59
N ALA A 12 2.88 5.08 -0.45
CA ALA A 12 4.32 5.38 -0.36
C ALA A 12 5.00 4.69 0.83
N THR A 13 4.24 4.40 1.91
CA THR A 13 4.76 3.68 3.08
C THR A 13 5.14 2.24 2.79
N ILE A 14 4.56 1.60 1.75
CA ILE A 14 4.91 0.24 1.33
C ILE A 14 6.40 0.14 1.00
N ARG A 15 7.00 1.19 0.42
CA ARG A 15 8.44 1.20 0.10
C ARG A 15 9.33 1.16 1.36
N VAL A 16 8.90 1.80 2.44
CA VAL A 16 9.59 1.74 3.74
C VAL A 16 9.55 0.31 4.27
N MET A 17 8.37 -0.31 4.24
CA MET A 17 8.16 -1.69 4.71
C MET A 17 9.00 -2.70 3.90
N ILE A 18 9.06 -2.55 2.57
CA ILE A 18 9.88 -3.41 1.69
C ILE A 18 11.37 -3.28 2.00
N ARG A 19 11.86 -2.04 2.20
CA ARG A 19 13.28 -1.80 2.54
C ARG A 19 13.69 -2.53 3.81
N HIS A 20 12.81 -2.54 4.80
CA HIS A 20 13.00 -3.24 6.07
C HIS A 20 12.64 -4.73 6.02
N ARG A 21 12.27 -5.25 4.84
CA ARG A 21 11.87 -6.65 4.60
C ARG A 21 10.77 -7.13 5.55
N MET A 22 9.81 -6.25 5.81
CA MET A 22 8.66 -6.57 6.66
C MET A 22 7.86 -7.74 6.09
N LEU A 23 7.53 -8.73 6.94
CA LEU A 23 6.82 -9.94 6.52
C LEU A 23 5.30 -9.73 6.36
N CYS A 24 4.77 -8.65 6.90
CA CYS A 24 3.33 -8.38 6.95
C CYS A 24 2.78 -7.77 5.64
N ILE A 25 3.62 -7.49 4.65
CA ILE A 25 3.21 -6.86 3.39
C ILE A 25 2.39 -7.88 2.56
N GLY A 26 1.11 -7.61 2.37
CA GLY A 26 0.21 -8.47 1.59
C GLY A 26 -0.33 -9.70 2.34
N CYS A 27 0.03 -9.89 3.61
CA CYS A 27 -0.57 -10.92 4.45
C CYS A 27 -1.93 -10.45 4.98
N PRO A 28 -3.03 -11.21 4.85
CA PRO A 28 -4.35 -10.81 5.34
C PRO A 28 -4.39 -10.65 6.88
N ILE A 29 -3.43 -11.23 7.62
CA ILE A 29 -3.27 -11.04 9.07
C ILE A 29 -2.72 -9.63 9.40
N GLY A 30 -2.20 -8.90 8.40
CA GLY A 30 -1.65 -7.54 8.56
C GLY A 30 -2.63 -6.53 9.17
N ILE A 31 -3.94 -6.78 9.08
CA ILE A 31 -4.98 -5.97 9.72
C ILE A 31 -4.91 -5.98 11.26
N PHE A 32 -4.22 -6.95 11.85
CA PHE A 32 -4.05 -7.08 13.29
C PHE A 32 -2.68 -6.59 13.80
N HIS A 33 -1.74 -6.28 12.90
CA HIS A 33 -0.42 -5.81 13.29
C HIS A 33 -0.41 -4.29 13.45
N THR A 34 -0.02 -3.81 14.61
CA THR A 34 0.34 -2.41 14.81
C THR A 34 1.77 -2.13 14.33
N VAL A 35 2.16 -0.86 14.26
CA VAL A 35 3.55 -0.47 13.99
C VAL A 35 4.50 -1.00 15.07
N ALA A 36 4.06 -1.00 16.33
CA ALA A 36 4.82 -1.57 17.45
C ALA A 36 5.02 -3.09 17.29
N ASP A 37 3.98 -3.84 16.91
CA ASP A 37 4.09 -5.28 16.67
C ASP A 37 5.07 -5.58 15.52
N ALA A 38 5.00 -4.81 14.43
CA ALA A 38 5.91 -4.95 13.30
C ALA A 38 7.36 -4.63 13.69
N ALA A 39 7.58 -3.56 14.48
CA ALA A 39 8.90 -3.21 14.99
C ALA A 39 9.46 -4.32 15.89
N ALA A 40 8.67 -4.82 16.83
CA ALA A 40 9.06 -5.89 17.74
C ALA A 40 9.40 -7.19 17.00
N ALA A 41 8.57 -7.60 16.03
CA ALA A 41 8.78 -8.81 15.23
C ALA A 41 10.06 -8.77 14.40
N HIS A 42 10.53 -7.57 14.04
CA HIS A 42 11.72 -7.34 13.23
C HIS A 42 12.93 -6.82 14.03
N ALA A 43 12.85 -6.80 15.37
CA ALA A 43 13.87 -6.25 16.26
C ALA A 43 14.31 -4.82 15.89
N MET A 44 13.34 -4.01 15.47
CA MET A 44 13.54 -2.61 15.11
C MET A 44 13.12 -1.68 16.24
N GLU A 45 13.71 -0.49 16.26
CA GLU A 45 13.29 0.59 17.13
C GLU A 45 12.00 1.23 16.58
N GLU A 46 10.96 1.30 17.40
CA GLU A 46 9.62 1.73 16.99
C GLU A 46 9.60 3.19 16.53
N ALA A 47 10.33 4.08 17.22
CA ALA A 47 10.35 5.49 16.88
C ALA A 47 11.02 5.74 15.52
N ALA A 48 12.09 5.00 15.19
CA ALA A 48 12.76 5.06 13.90
C ALA A 48 11.83 4.62 12.76
N LEU A 49 11.14 3.49 12.92
CA LEU A 49 10.15 3.02 11.95
C LEU A 49 9.02 4.04 11.79
N THR A 50 8.51 4.56 12.90
CA THR A 50 7.44 5.57 12.90
C THR A 50 7.88 6.84 12.19
N ALA A 51 9.11 7.31 12.42
CA ALA A 51 9.66 8.49 11.76
C ALA A 51 9.76 8.32 10.23
N GLU A 52 10.24 7.16 9.76
CA GLU A 52 10.30 6.85 8.33
C GLU A 52 8.91 6.77 7.70
N LEU A 53 7.95 6.11 8.38
CA LEU A 53 6.56 6.03 7.91
C LEU A 53 5.93 7.41 7.78
N LEU A 54 6.07 8.25 8.81
CA LEU A 54 5.56 9.61 8.80
C LEU A 54 6.20 10.46 7.69
N ALA A 55 7.49 10.26 7.41
CA ALA A 55 8.15 10.94 6.29
C ALA A 55 7.59 10.48 4.93
N ALA A 56 7.36 9.18 4.76
CA ALA A 56 6.75 8.64 3.55
C ALA A 56 5.31 9.14 3.36
N MET A 57 4.49 9.17 4.42
CA MET A 57 3.10 9.69 4.39
C MET A 57 3.04 11.14 3.90
N ARG A 58 3.94 12.00 4.38
CA ARG A 58 4.03 13.41 3.94
C ARG A 58 4.44 13.57 2.48
N SER A 59 5.10 12.55 1.93
CA SER A 59 5.67 12.57 0.58
C SER A 59 4.80 11.80 -0.41
N ASP A 60 3.60 11.36 -0.01
CA ASP A 60 2.75 10.48 -0.79
C ASP A 60 1.79 11.28 -1.68
N PRO A 61 2.03 11.38 -3.00
CA PRO A 61 1.11 12.06 -3.91
C PRO A 61 -0.17 11.26 -4.17
N SER A 62 -0.20 9.97 -3.77
CA SER A 62 -1.30 9.05 -4.04
C SER A 62 -2.28 8.92 -2.87
N ALA A 63 -2.02 9.56 -1.72
CA ALA A 63 -2.86 9.41 -0.53
C ALA A 63 -4.34 9.80 -0.78
N ASP A 64 -4.57 10.74 -1.68
CA ASP A 64 -5.91 11.19 -2.12
C ASP A 64 -6.25 10.75 -3.55
N ALA A 65 -5.38 9.97 -4.20
CA ALA A 65 -5.61 9.53 -5.57
C ALA A 65 -6.59 8.32 -5.60
N PRO A 66 -7.47 8.23 -6.61
CA PRO A 66 -8.32 7.06 -6.78
C PRO A 66 -7.48 5.80 -7.00
N SER A 67 -8.03 4.62 -6.67
CA SER A 67 -7.37 3.35 -6.93
C SER A 67 -6.98 3.25 -8.41
N ALA A 68 -5.84 2.61 -8.71
CA ALA A 68 -5.41 2.38 -10.09
C ALA A 68 -6.49 1.68 -10.94
N PHE A 69 -7.32 0.84 -10.31
CA PHE A 69 -8.45 0.17 -10.97
C PHE A 69 -9.64 1.12 -11.21
N GLU A 70 -9.87 2.08 -10.32
CA GLU A 70 -10.90 3.11 -10.49
C GLU A 70 -10.48 4.13 -11.56
N ALA A 71 -9.20 4.51 -11.59
CA ALA A 71 -8.65 5.36 -12.63
C ALA A 71 -8.79 4.74 -14.04
N ASN A 72 -8.65 3.41 -14.15
CA ASN A 72 -8.81 2.67 -15.41
C ASN A 72 -10.26 2.34 -15.78
N ALA A 73 -11.24 2.51 -14.88
CA ALA A 73 -12.64 2.23 -15.18
C ALA A 73 -13.30 3.25 -16.13
N HIS A 74 -12.67 4.42 -16.35
CA HIS A 74 -13.21 5.50 -17.19
C HIS A 74 -12.76 5.45 -18.68
N ASN A 75 -11.82 4.58 -19.06
CA ASN A 75 -11.41 4.44 -20.46
C ASN A 75 -11.77 3.05 -20.98
N PRO A 76 -12.99 2.81 -21.50
CA PRO A 76 -13.26 1.57 -22.21
C PRO A 76 -12.45 1.63 -23.50
N GLU A 77 -11.32 0.91 -23.55
CA GLU A 77 -10.68 0.66 -24.84
C GLU A 77 -11.70 -0.04 -25.76
N PRO A 78 -11.88 0.41 -27.00
CA PRO A 78 -12.74 -0.28 -27.95
C PRO A 78 -12.18 -1.69 -28.16
N ARG A 79 -13.01 -2.70 -27.91
CA ARG A 79 -12.71 -4.11 -28.20
C ARG A 79 -12.64 -4.27 -29.73
N GLU A 80 -11.44 -4.15 -30.30
CA GLU A 80 -11.19 -4.56 -31.69
C GLU A 80 -11.39 -6.07 -31.79
N GLY A 81 -12.50 -6.51 -32.40
CA GLY A 81 -12.70 -7.93 -32.74
C GLY A 81 -14.13 -8.45 -32.75
N GLU A 82 -15.14 -7.72 -32.25
CA GLU A 82 -16.55 -8.16 -32.35
C GLU A 82 -17.19 -7.63 -33.65
N GLN A 83 -16.66 -8.06 -34.79
CA GLN A 83 -17.31 -7.90 -36.09
C GLN A 83 -17.42 -9.26 -36.79
N SER A 84 -18.66 -9.76 -36.82
CA SER A 84 -19.24 -10.59 -37.87
C SER A 84 -18.91 -12.10 -37.89
N CYS A 85 -19.71 -12.89 -37.15
CA CYS A 85 -20.16 -14.18 -37.69
C CYS A 85 -21.49 -13.94 -38.42
N ALA A 86 -21.42 -13.87 -39.74
CA ALA A 86 -22.56 -14.05 -40.63
C ALA A 86 -22.79 -15.56 -40.87
#